data_AF-A0A3D5Y5M3-F1
#
_entry.id   AF-A0A3D5Y5M3-F1
#
_cell.length_a   1.000
_cell.length_b   1.000
_cell.length_c   1.000
_cell.angle_alpha   90.00
_cell.angle_beta   90.00
_cell.angle_gamma   90.00
#
_symmetry.space_group_name_H-M   'P 1'
#
loop_
_entity.id
_entity.type
_entity.pdbx_description
1 polymer ?
#
loop_
_entity_poly.entity_id
_entity_poly.type
_entity_poly.pdbx_seq_one_letter_code
_entity_poly.pdbx_strand_id
1 'polypeptide(L)'
;MNKPDWVLESASGLVCGLSYLESPHCDERPAGCAPDLLVIHAISLPEGEFGGDDVTDLFLGRLDVGSHPDYAGLQDLQVAAHFFIRRDGSVLQFVPVHRRAWHAGISEYRGRSRVNDFSVGVELEGCDDQIFEDDQYQALVW
;
A
#
# COMPACT_ATOMS: atom_id res chain seq x y z
N MET A 1 -17.64 11.48 13.15
CA MET A 1 -17.87 11.08 11.74
C MET A 1 -18.70 9.82 11.72
N ASN A 2 -19.54 9.62 10.69
CA ASN A 2 -20.22 8.35 10.49
C ASN A 2 -19.18 7.30 10.09
N LYS A 3 -19.24 6.13 10.73
CA LYS A 3 -18.34 5.01 10.45
C LYS A 3 -18.45 4.62 8.97
N PRO A 4 -17.33 4.41 8.25
CA PRO A 4 -17.41 3.85 6.91
C PRO A 4 -17.94 2.40 6.96
N ASP A 5 -18.80 2.03 6.01
CA ASP A 5 -19.34 0.66 5.89
C ASP A 5 -18.32 -0.28 5.21
N TRP A 6 -17.08 -0.26 5.70
CA TRP A 6 -16.01 -1.11 5.22
C TRP A 6 -16.15 -2.51 5.77
N VAL A 7 -16.23 -3.48 4.86
CA VAL A 7 -16.38 -4.90 5.21
C VAL A 7 -15.42 -5.69 4.34
N LEU A 8 -14.50 -6.43 4.98
CA LEU A 8 -13.65 -7.38 4.26
C LEU A 8 -14.52 -8.53 3.75
N GLU A 9 -14.59 -8.67 2.43
CA GLU A 9 -15.22 -9.81 1.79
C GLU A 9 -14.19 -10.95 1.69
N SER A 10 -14.36 -11.95 2.56
CA SER A 10 -13.35 -13.00 2.78
C SER A 10 -13.00 -13.81 1.53
N ALA A 11 -13.91 -13.98 0.57
CA ALA A 11 -13.65 -14.79 -0.62
C ALA A 11 -12.75 -14.06 -1.62
N SER A 12 -13.02 -12.77 -1.88
CA SER A 12 -12.21 -11.94 -2.78
C SER A 12 -11.01 -11.31 -2.08
N GLY A 13 -10.99 -11.19 -0.75
CA GLY A 13 -9.98 -10.44 -0.02
C GLY A 13 -10.02 -8.93 -0.28
N LEU A 14 -11.13 -8.42 -0.83
CA LEU A 14 -11.37 -7.01 -1.07
C LEU A 14 -12.24 -6.41 0.04
N VAL A 15 -12.02 -5.14 0.35
CA VAL A 15 -12.85 -4.41 1.30
C VAL A 15 -13.96 -3.70 0.54
N CYS A 16 -15.22 -4.07 0.81
CA CYS A 16 -16.38 -3.40 0.25
C CYS A 16 -16.38 -1.91 0.66
N GLY A 17 -16.66 -1.03 -0.30
CA GLY A 17 -16.68 0.42 -0.08
C GLY A 17 -15.34 1.11 -0.35
N LEU A 18 -14.27 0.38 -0.63
CA LEU A 18 -13.02 0.94 -1.12
C LEU A 18 -12.95 0.92 -2.65
N SER A 19 -12.22 1.90 -3.20
CA SER A 19 -11.82 1.88 -4.61
C SER A 19 -10.72 0.84 -4.80
N TYR A 20 -10.99 -0.17 -5.61
CA TYR A 20 -10.03 -1.20 -5.96
C TYR A 20 -9.37 -0.92 -7.31
N LEU A 21 -8.04 -0.86 -7.32
CA LEU A 21 -7.21 -0.67 -8.51
C LEU A 21 -6.26 -1.86 -8.64
N GLU A 22 -6.61 -2.82 -9.49
CA GLU A 22 -5.89 -4.10 -9.60
C GLU A 22 -4.42 -3.92 -10.01
N SER A 23 -3.52 -4.08 -9.04
CA SER A 23 -2.08 -4.03 -9.28
C SER A 23 -1.55 -5.36 -9.83
N PRO A 24 -0.71 -5.34 -10.89
CA PRO A 24 -0.02 -6.53 -11.36
C PRO A 24 1.16 -6.93 -10.44
N HIS A 25 1.59 -6.08 -9.51
CA HIS A 25 2.76 -6.28 -8.66
C HIS A 25 2.42 -7.09 -7.41
N CYS A 26 1.88 -8.29 -7.64
CA CYS A 26 1.53 -9.22 -6.58
C CYS A 26 1.51 -10.67 -7.07
N ASP A 27 1.66 -11.60 -6.14
CA ASP A 27 1.61 -13.03 -6.40
C ASP A 27 1.01 -13.81 -5.22
N GLU A 28 1.06 -15.14 -5.30
CA GLU A 28 0.51 -16.00 -4.26
C GLU A 28 1.42 -16.01 -3.02
N ARG A 29 0.79 -15.99 -1.84
CA ARG A 29 1.51 -16.27 -0.60
C ARG A 29 1.98 -17.73 -0.60
N PRO A 30 3.09 -18.04 0.10
CA PRO A 30 3.47 -19.43 0.33
C PRO A 30 2.32 -20.23 0.96
N ALA A 31 2.21 -21.52 0.62
CA ALA A 31 1.15 -22.37 1.13
C ALA A 31 1.09 -22.38 2.67
N GLY A 32 -0.10 -22.15 3.22
CA GLY A 32 -0.32 -22.08 4.68
C GLY A 32 0.16 -20.79 5.35
N CYS A 33 0.66 -19.81 4.58
CA CYS A 33 1.11 -18.52 5.10
C CYS A 33 -0.02 -17.49 5.02
N ALA A 34 -0.92 -17.49 6.01
CA ALA A 34 -1.89 -16.41 6.17
C ALA A 34 -1.20 -15.15 6.72
N PRO A 35 -1.65 -13.94 6.34
CA PRO A 35 -1.09 -12.73 6.91
C PRO A 35 -1.38 -12.65 8.42
N ASP A 36 -0.34 -12.39 9.21
CA ASP A 36 -0.39 -12.25 10.67
C ASP A 36 0.38 -11.01 11.17
N LEU A 37 0.83 -10.16 10.25
CA LEU A 37 1.54 -8.92 10.51
C LEU A 37 0.94 -7.77 9.69
N LEU A 38 0.83 -6.59 10.31
CA LEU A 38 0.61 -5.33 9.62
C LEU A 38 1.94 -4.57 9.53
N VAL A 39 2.28 -4.06 8.35
CA VAL A 39 3.43 -3.16 8.17
C VAL A 39 2.91 -1.85 7.63
N ILE A 40 3.18 -0.78 8.38
CA ILE A 40 2.82 0.58 8.03
C ILE A 40 4.05 1.25 7.43
N HIS A 41 3.86 1.87 6.27
CA HIS A 41 4.87 2.60 5.51
C HIS A 41 4.37 4.02 5.24
N ALA A 42 5.25 4.87 4.73
CA ALA A 42 4.92 6.19 4.24
C ALA A 42 5.54 6.40 2.87
N ILE A 43 4.80 7.05 1.97
CA ILE A 43 5.24 7.33 0.61
C ILE A 43 4.66 8.65 0.10
N SER A 44 5.46 9.37 -0.68
CA SER A 44 5.05 10.53 -1.48
C SER A 44 5.85 10.53 -2.78
N LEU A 45 5.19 10.89 -3.88
CA LEU A 45 5.82 11.00 -5.20
C LEU A 45 5.25 12.24 -5.94
N PRO A 46 6.10 13.22 -6.31
CA PRO A 46 7.51 13.39 -5.91
C PRO A 46 7.69 13.42 -4.38
N GLU A 47 8.93 13.26 -3.89
CA GLU A 47 9.19 13.23 -2.45
C GLU A 47 8.70 14.53 -1.77
N GLY A 48 7.81 14.39 -0.78
CA GLY A 48 7.21 15.52 -0.07
C GLY A 48 6.03 16.20 -0.80
N GLU A 49 5.65 15.72 -1.99
CA GLU A 49 4.46 16.16 -2.72
C GLU A 49 3.30 15.16 -2.55
N PHE A 50 2.07 15.68 -2.45
CA PHE A 50 0.88 14.91 -2.12
C PHE A 50 -0.29 15.23 -3.06
N GLY A 51 -1.25 14.32 -3.16
CA GLY A 51 -2.51 14.49 -3.87
C GLY A 51 -2.47 14.13 -5.36
N GLY A 52 -1.30 13.75 -5.87
CA GLY A 52 -1.12 13.26 -7.25
C GLY A 52 -1.52 11.79 -7.43
N ASP A 53 -1.36 11.32 -8.67
CA ASP A 53 -1.59 9.92 -9.04
C ASP A 53 -0.28 9.12 -9.12
N ASP A 54 0.89 9.74 -8.95
CA ASP A 54 2.19 9.09 -9.19
C ASP A 54 2.45 7.88 -8.29
N VAL A 55 2.04 7.92 -7.01
CA VAL A 55 2.08 6.73 -6.12
C VAL A 55 1.16 5.62 -6.63
N THR A 56 -0.04 5.99 -7.09
CA THR A 56 -1.01 5.04 -7.64
C THR A 56 -0.45 4.41 -8.92
N ASP A 57 0.13 5.22 -9.81
CA ASP A 57 0.75 4.76 -11.04
C ASP A 57 2.01 3.93 -10.80
N LEU A 58 2.80 4.22 -9.76
CA LEU A 58 3.91 3.35 -9.34
C LEU A 58 3.38 1.96 -8.96
N PHE A 59 2.36 1.89 -8.10
CA PHE A 59 1.77 0.62 -7.68
C PHE A 59 1.08 -0.15 -8.81
N LEU A 60 0.62 0.55 -9.85
CA LEU A 60 0.03 -0.07 -11.04
C LEU A 60 1.05 -0.41 -12.13
N GLY A 61 2.33 -0.06 -11.97
CA GLY A 61 3.36 -0.24 -12.99
C GLY A 61 3.18 0.65 -14.23
N ARG A 62 2.64 1.86 -14.02
CA ARG A 62 2.28 2.84 -15.06
C ARG A 62 3.04 4.16 -14.94
N LEU A 63 3.81 4.35 -13.87
CA LEU A 63 4.54 5.59 -13.62
C LEU A 63 5.45 5.94 -14.81
N ASP A 64 5.28 7.14 -15.36
CA ASP A 64 6.24 7.70 -16.32
C ASP A 64 7.47 8.21 -15.56
N VAL A 65 8.47 7.35 -15.41
CA VAL A 65 9.73 7.66 -14.74
C VAL A 65 10.55 8.75 -15.43
N GLY A 66 10.22 9.10 -16.69
CA GLY A 66 10.84 10.22 -17.40
C GLY A 66 10.22 11.58 -17.07
N SER A 67 9.08 11.60 -16.37
CA SER A 67 8.32 12.83 -16.10
C SER A 67 8.90 13.69 -14.97
N HIS A 68 9.66 13.10 -14.03
CA HIS A 68 10.24 13.81 -12.90
C HIS A 68 11.67 13.31 -12.58
N PRO A 69 12.64 14.18 -12.27
CA PRO A 69 14.02 13.78 -11.94
C PRO A 69 14.13 12.78 -10.79
N ASP A 70 13.25 12.90 -9.78
CA ASP A 70 13.25 12.03 -8.60
C ASP A 70 12.88 10.58 -8.94
N TYR A 71 12.29 10.33 -10.12
CA TYR A 71 11.82 9.01 -10.52
C TYR A 71 12.90 8.16 -11.19
N ALA A 72 14.10 8.71 -11.40
CA ALA A 72 15.20 7.98 -12.04
C ALA A 72 15.55 6.66 -11.32
N GLY A 73 15.38 6.60 -10.00
CA GLY A 73 15.62 5.40 -9.19
C GLY A 73 14.47 4.39 -9.19
N LEU A 74 13.32 4.73 -9.77
CA LEU A 74 12.10 3.92 -9.79
C LEU A 74 11.95 3.10 -11.09
N GLN A 75 12.87 3.27 -12.04
CA GLN A 75 12.90 2.47 -13.27
C GLN A 75 12.92 0.97 -12.94
N ASP A 76 12.04 0.22 -13.61
CA ASP A 76 11.86 -1.23 -13.46
C ASP A 76 11.46 -1.71 -12.06
N LEU A 77 11.15 -0.80 -11.14
CA LEU A 77 10.70 -1.14 -9.81
C LEU A 77 9.29 -1.73 -9.86
N GLN A 78 9.14 -2.95 -9.36
CA GLN A 78 7.85 -3.63 -9.24
C GLN A 78 7.47 -3.70 -7.78
N VAL A 79 6.63 -2.77 -7.36
CA VAL A 79 6.16 -2.66 -5.98
C VAL A 79 4.67 -2.34 -5.95
N ALA A 80 4.02 -2.80 -4.90
CA ALA A 80 2.67 -2.38 -4.53
C ALA A 80 2.44 -2.68 -3.06
N ALA A 81 1.56 -1.91 -2.43
CA ALA A 81 1.00 -2.21 -1.12
C ALA A 81 -0.39 -2.85 -1.25
N HIS A 82 -0.96 -3.31 -0.13
CA HIS A 82 -2.36 -3.71 -0.12
C HIS A 82 -3.26 -2.49 -0.12
N PHE A 83 -2.93 -1.49 0.69
CA PHE A 83 -3.71 -0.27 0.86
C PHE A 83 -2.83 0.99 0.80
N PHE A 84 -3.42 2.08 0.30
CA PHE A 84 -2.86 3.42 0.34
C PHE A 84 -3.88 4.38 0.94
N ILE A 85 -3.49 5.11 1.98
CA ILE A 85 -4.33 6.08 2.69
C ILE A 85 -3.81 7.48 2.36
N ARG A 86 -4.59 8.23 1.58
CA ARG A 86 -4.29 9.61 1.22
C ARG A 86 -4.40 10.55 2.41
N ARG A 87 -3.85 11.75 2.28
CA ARG A 87 -3.91 12.81 3.31
C ARG A 87 -5.34 13.09 3.79
N ASP A 88 -6.33 13.01 2.91
CA ASP A 88 -7.75 13.23 3.22
C ASP A 88 -8.47 12.02 3.86
N GLY A 89 -7.73 10.96 4.18
CA GLY A 89 -8.29 9.72 4.74
C GLY A 89 -8.96 8.80 3.73
N SER A 90 -8.99 9.16 2.43
CA SER A 90 -9.46 8.24 1.40
C SER A 90 -8.52 7.05 1.27
N VAL A 91 -9.09 5.85 1.13
CA VAL A 91 -8.34 4.60 1.06
C VAL A 91 -8.53 3.94 -0.29
N LEU A 92 -7.42 3.63 -0.94
CA LEU A 92 -7.34 2.81 -2.14
C LEU A 92 -6.85 1.41 -1.76
N GLN A 93 -7.40 0.38 -2.41
CA GLN A 93 -6.91 -0.99 -2.32
C GLN A 93 -6.29 -1.41 -3.66
N PHE A 94 -5.11 -2.02 -3.64
CA PHE A 94 -4.40 -2.44 -4.86
C PHE A 94 -4.27 -3.95 -5.00
N VAL A 95 -4.15 -4.64 -3.87
CA VAL A 95 -3.92 -6.09 -3.81
C VAL A 95 -4.92 -6.71 -2.82
N PRO A 96 -5.62 -7.80 -3.19
CA PRO A 96 -6.42 -8.57 -2.24
C PRO A 96 -5.59 -9.01 -1.04
N VAL A 97 -6.13 -8.91 0.18
CA VAL A 97 -5.35 -9.18 1.42
C VAL A 97 -4.77 -10.60 1.50
N HIS A 98 -5.43 -11.56 0.86
CA HIS A 98 -4.98 -12.96 0.79
C HIS A 98 -3.80 -13.16 -0.18
N ARG A 99 -3.58 -12.25 -1.14
CA ARG A 99 -2.43 -12.27 -2.04
C ARG A 99 -1.26 -11.49 -1.43
N ARG A 100 -0.06 -11.78 -1.93
CA ARG A 100 1.18 -11.16 -1.48
C ARG A 100 1.46 -9.92 -2.31
N ALA A 101 1.37 -8.74 -1.69
CA ALA A 101 1.86 -7.49 -2.27
C ALA A 101 3.39 -7.38 -2.08
N TRP A 102 4.07 -6.65 -2.96
CA TRP A 102 5.52 -6.48 -2.92
C TRP A 102 5.90 -5.12 -2.31
N HIS A 103 5.83 -5.02 -0.97
CA HIS A 103 5.99 -3.74 -0.26
C HIS A 103 7.19 -3.71 0.70
N ALA A 104 7.55 -4.83 1.33
CA ALA A 104 8.54 -4.86 2.42
C ALA A 104 9.99 -5.16 1.97
N GLY A 105 10.26 -5.30 0.67
CA GLY A 105 11.60 -5.61 0.14
C GLY A 105 12.30 -6.79 0.83
N ILE A 106 13.63 -6.68 0.99
CA ILE A 106 14.43 -7.60 1.80
C ILE A 106 14.29 -7.23 3.27
N SER A 107 13.57 -8.05 4.04
CA SER A 107 13.19 -7.74 5.42
C SER A 107 13.06 -8.99 6.30
N GLU A 108 13.10 -8.78 7.61
CA GLU A 108 12.92 -9.80 8.64
C GLU A 108 12.16 -9.24 9.85
N TYR A 109 11.23 -10.02 10.39
CA TYR A 109 10.53 -9.71 11.63
C TYR A 109 10.51 -10.91 12.57
N ARG A 110 11.01 -10.74 13.80
CA ARG A 110 11.09 -11.80 14.82
C ARG A 110 11.72 -13.11 14.31
N GLY A 111 12.78 -13.00 13.51
CA GLY A 111 13.49 -14.15 12.92
C GLY A 111 12.80 -14.79 11.71
N ARG A 112 11.68 -14.24 11.23
CA ARG A 112 11.02 -14.66 9.97
C ARG A 112 11.41 -13.67 8.87
N SER A 113 12.24 -14.11 7.93
CA SER A 113 12.59 -13.32 6.75
C SER A 113 11.45 -13.31 5.73
N ARG A 114 11.53 -12.43 4.71
CA ARG A 114 10.52 -12.26 3.63
C ARG A 114 9.18 -11.82 4.18
N VAL A 115 9.15 -10.65 4.80
CA VAL A 115 7.97 -10.13 5.51
C VAL A 115 6.71 -10.12 4.64
N ASN A 116 6.83 -9.81 3.34
CA ASN A 116 5.72 -9.87 2.37
C ASN A 116 4.90 -11.18 2.45
N ASP A 117 5.54 -12.32 2.73
CA ASP A 117 4.88 -13.64 2.78
C ASP A 117 3.72 -13.65 3.79
N PHE A 118 3.85 -12.91 4.89
CA PHE A 118 2.93 -12.94 6.03
C PHE A 118 2.45 -11.56 6.48
N SER A 119 2.71 -10.50 5.71
CA SER A 119 2.24 -9.15 6.02
C SER A 119 1.15 -8.64 5.11
N VAL A 120 0.36 -7.70 5.65
CA VAL A 120 -0.40 -6.70 4.91
C VAL A 120 0.38 -5.38 4.97
N GLY A 121 0.60 -4.77 3.80
CA GLY A 121 1.26 -3.46 3.68
C GLY A 121 0.23 -2.35 3.55
N VAL A 122 0.33 -1.34 4.42
CA VAL A 122 -0.46 -0.11 4.34
C VAL A 122 0.50 1.06 4.19
N GLU A 123 0.27 1.85 3.15
CA GLU A 123 1.04 3.06 2.84
C GLU A 123 0.23 4.28 3.26
N LEU A 124 0.83 5.18 4.03
CA LEU A 124 0.27 6.50 4.31
C LEU A 124 0.91 7.52 3.35
N GLU A 125 0.09 8.34 2.69
CA GLU A 125 0.60 9.47 1.92
C GLU A 125 1.32 10.46 2.85
N GLY A 126 2.63 10.59 2.70
CA GLY A 126 3.46 11.35 3.64
C GLY A 126 4.96 11.11 3.49
N CYS A 127 5.71 11.69 4.41
CA CYS A 127 7.17 11.59 4.53
C CYS A 127 7.58 11.82 6.00
N ASP A 128 8.80 11.42 6.35
CA ASP A 128 9.27 11.32 7.74
C ASP A 128 9.37 12.65 8.49
N ASP A 129 9.46 13.77 7.77
CA ASP A 129 9.61 15.12 8.33
C ASP A 129 8.28 15.88 8.46
N GLN A 130 7.15 15.25 8.12
CA GLN A 130 5.82 15.85 8.18
C GLN A 130 4.86 15.07 9.09
N ILE A 131 3.90 15.79 9.67
CA ILE A 131 2.85 15.20 10.51
C ILE A 131 1.81 14.52 9.59
N PHE A 132 1.37 13.31 9.94
CA PHE A 132 0.25 12.63 9.29
C PHE A 132 -1.09 13.23 9.75
N GLU A 133 -2.07 13.31 8.84
CA GLU A 133 -3.37 13.90 9.17
C GLU A 133 -4.19 13.00 10.10
N ASP A 134 -5.05 13.62 10.92
CA ASP A 134 -5.98 12.91 11.81
C ASP A 134 -6.89 11.95 11.01
N ASP A 135 -7.26 12.31 9.78
CA ASP A 135 -8.09 11.48 8.91
C ASP A 135 -7.35 10.22 8.45
N GLN A 136 -6.03 10.26 8.29
CA GLN A 136 -5.21 9.08 7.99
C GLN A 136 -5.19 8.11 9.16
N TYR A 137 -4.99 8.62 10.38
CA TYR A 137 -5.05 7.78 11.58
C TYR A 137 -6.42 7.17 11.79
N GLN A 138 -7.49 7.94 11.57
CA GLN A 138 -8.85 7.43 11.64
C GLN A 138 -9.05 6.29 10.63
N ALA A 139 -8.68 6.49 9.37
CA ALA A 139 -8.79 5.45 8.34
C ALA A 139 -7.96 4.20 8.67
N LEU A 140 -6.75 4.35 9.22
CA LEU A 140 -5.83 3.25 9.53
C LEU A 140 -6.35 2.31 10.63
N VAL A 141 -7.09 2.83 11.61
CA VAL A 141 -7.58 2.04 12.76
C VAL A 141 -8.95 1.41 12.53
N TRP A 142 -9.58 1.67 11.37
CA TRP A 142 -10.86 1.10 10.97
C TRP A 142 -10.71 -0.18 10.17
#